data_AF-N9KMB5-F1
#
_entry.id   AF-N9KMB5-F1
#
_cell.length_a   1.000
_cell.length_b   1.000
_cell.length_c   1.000
_cell.angle_alpha   90.00
_cell.angle_beta   90.00
_cell.angle_gamma   90.00
#
_symmetry.space_group_name_H-M   'P 1'
#
loop_
_entity.id
_entity.type
_entity.pdbx_description
1 polymer ?
#
loop_
_entity_poly.entity_id
_entity_poly.type
_entity_poly.pdbx_seq_one_letter_code
_entity_poly.pdbx_strand_id
1 'polypeptide(L)'
;MNENKAIFIKPNHLGLNIPKLDPVLINSNKKQGIETTLVLDSNILIKMERVVKAGNKWSSVKENGLDNLIKLLQKCNPYSVCLSPGFALKEMPPQKAKISMDFYENFCSVHLPNFVDTPNSTRKAYTDFSSDYGFVDLTTEAKLAFVLPYLNFLYLNY
;
A
#
# COMPACT_ATOMS: atom_id res chain seq x y z
N MET A 1 21.65 9.75 25.66
CA MET A 1 21.97 9.99 24.24
C MET A 1 20.71 9.68 23.45
N ASN A 2 19.99 10.70 23.01
CA ASN A 2 18.78 10.52 22.20
C ASN A 2 19.19 10.39 20.74
N GLU A 3 18.93 9.23 20.14
CA GLU A 3 19.07 9.04 18.70
C GLU A 3 18.07 9.95 17.96
N ASN A 4 18.60 10.80 17.08
CA ASN A 4 17.81 11.54 16.10
C ASN A 4 17.15 10.54 15.14
N LYS A 5 15.96 10.03 15.48
CA LYS A 5 15.13 9.30 14.54
C LYS A 5 14.65 10.28 13.47
N ALA A 6 15.07 10.06 12.23
CA ALA A 6 14.52 10.76 11.08
C ALA A 6 13.01 10.48 11.02
N ILE A 7 12.21 11.48 11.38
CA ILE A 7 10.75 11.44 11.25
C ILE A 7 10.46 11.78 9.79
N PHE A 8 10.07 10.77 9.00
CA PHE A 8 9.60 11.00 7.65
C PHE A 8 8.39 11.94 7.70
N ILE A 9 8.50 13.07 7.00
CA ILE A 9 7.47 14.09 6.88
C ILE A 9 6.34 13.48 6.03
N LYS A 10 5.34 12.87 6.65
CA LYS A 10 3.99 12.94 6.08
C LYS A 10 3.47 14.33 6.42
N PRO A 11 3.11 15.18 5.44
CA PRO A 11 2.59 16.51 5.73
C PRO A 11 1.29 16.36 6.53
N ASN A 12 1.34 16.73 7.82
CA ASN A 12 0.15 16.88 8.65
C ASN A 12 -0.30 18.33 8.52
N HIS A 13 -1.17 18.61 7.54
CA HIS A 13 -1.80 19.91 7.43
C HIS A 13 -2.82 20.06 8.57
N LEU A 14 -2.36 20.46 9.75
CA LEU A 14 -3.21 21.00 10.82
C LEU A 14 -3.93 22.23 10.25
N GLY A 15 -5.16 22.05 9.75
CA GLY A 15 -5.96 23.15 9.20
C GLY A 15 -6.87 22.79 8.03
N LEU A 16 -6.69 21.63 7.39
CA LEU A 16 -7.67 21.12 6.44
C LEU A 16 -8.69 20.28 7.20
N ASN A 17 -9.98 20.55 7.01
CA ASN A 17 -11.05 19.62 7.36
C ASN A 17 -10.87 18.37 6.49
N ILE A 18 -9.99 17.46 6.92
CA ILE A 18 -9.78 16.18 6.26
C ILE A 18 -11.12 15.45 6.41
N PRO A 19 -11.86 15.21 5.32
CA PRO A 19 -13.13 14.53 5.42
C PRO A 19 -12.88 13.17 6.06
N LYS A 20 -13.57 12.91 7.17
CA LYS A 20 -13.48 11.62 7.83
C LYS A 20 -14.03 10.59 6.87
N LEU A 21 -13.22 9.61 6.50
CA LEU A 21 -13.68 8.50 5.70
C LEU A 21 -14.69 7.71 6.54
N ASP A 22 -15.96 7.76 6.16
CA ASP A 22 -17.05 7.04 6.79
C ASP A 22 -17.97 6.38 5.75
N PRO A 23 -18.75 5.36 6.15
CA PRO A 23 -19.63 4.65 5.22
C PRO A 23 -20.72 5.51 4.58
N VAL A 24 -21.12 6.62 5.23
CA VAL A 24 -22.19 7.51 4.75
C VAL A 24 -21.67 8.32 3.55
N LEU A 25 -20.48 8.91 3.68
CA LEU A 25 -19.80 9.64 2.62
C LEU A 25 -19.52 8.72 1.42
N ILE A 26 -18.96 7.53 1.69
CA ILE A 26 -18.71 6.49 0.68
C ILE A 26 -19.98 6.15 -0.11
N ASN A 27 -21.10 5.94 0.59
CA ASN A 27 -22.36 5.60 -0.05
C ASN A 27 -22.95 6.79 -0.81
N SER A 28 -22.77 8.01 -0.31
CA SER A 28 -23.17 9.24 -1.01
C SER A 28 -22.39 9.39 -2.33
N ASN A 29 -21.07 9.20 -2.30
CA ASN A 29 -20.23 9.22 -3.50
C ASN A 29 -20.72 8.21 -4.53
N LYS A 30 -20.98 6.96 -4.12
CA LYS A 30 -21.52 5.92 -5.01
C LYS A 30 -22.84 6.34 -5.65
N LYS A 31 -23.78 6.92 -4.90
CA LYS A 31 -25.07 7.41 -5.43
C LYS A 31 -24.90 8.53 -6.46
N GLN A 32 -23.83 9.31 -6.34
CA GLN A 32 -23.47 10.38 -7.27
C GLN A 32 -22.60 9.89 -8.44
N GLY A 33 -22.28 8.60 -8.52
CA GLY A 33 -21.38 8.05 -9.53
C GLY A 33 -19.90 8.39 -9.33
N ILE A 34 -19.52 8.81 -8.12
CA ILE A 34 -18.14 9.14 -7.75
C ILE A 34 -17.49 7.89 -7.12
N GLU A 35 -16.43 7.39 -7.75
CA GLU A 35 -15.65 6.26 -7.23
C GLU A 35 -14.86 6.69 -5.97
N THR A 36 -14.92 5.87 -4.91
CA THR A 36 -14.07 6.08 -3.72
C THR A 36 -12.97 5.02 -3.68
N THR A 37 -11.73 5.46 -3.87
CA THR A 37 -10.56 4.58 -3.93
C THR A 37 -9.59 4.85 -2.79
N LEU A 38 -9.24 3.80 -2.04
CA LEU A 38 -8.22 3.82 -1.01
C LEU A 38 -6.91 3.34 -1.61
N VAL A 39 -5.99 4.28 -1.79
CA VAL A 39 -4.62 3.96 -2.20
C VAL A 39 -3.88 3.38 -1.01
N LEU A 40 -3.33 2.18 -1.19
CA LEU A 40 -2.56 1.51 -0.15
C LEU A 40 -1.08 1.88 -0.29
N ASP A 41 -0.48 2.20 0.85
CA ASP A 41 0.95 2.42 1.04
C ASP A 41 1.64 1.05 1.25
N SER A 42 2.90 0.93 0.84
CA SER A 42 3.75 -0.26 1.03
C SER A 42 3.75 -0.74 2.48
N ASN A 43 3.71 0.18 3.45
CA ASN A 43 3.64 -0.17 4.87
C ASN A 43 2.35 -0.91 5.26
N ILE A 44 1.22 -0.63 4.58
CA ILE A 44 -0.03 -1.33 4.83
C ILE A 44 0.03 -2.75 4.26
N LEU A 45 0.62 -2.93 3.07
CA LEU A 45 0.83 -4.26 2.50
C LEU A 45 1.74 -5.14 3.37
N ILE A 46 2.83 -4.58 3.90
CA ILE A 46 3.73 -5.28 4.84
C ILE A 46 2.98 -5.71 6.11
N LYS A 47 2.05 -4.87 6.61
CA LYS A 47 1.21 -5.23 7.76
C LYS A 47 0.24 -6.37 7.43
N MET A 48 -0.37 -6.35 6.26
CA MET A 48 -1.24 -7.44 5.78
C MET A 48 -0.45 -8.76 5.67
N GLU A 49 0.75 -8.71 5.09
CA GLU A 49 1.66 -9.86 5.03
C GLU A 49 1.98 -10.44 6.41
N ARG A 50 2.26 -9.60 7.41
CA ARG A 50 2.49 -10.07 8.79
C ARG A 50 1.28 -10.80 9.36
N VAL A 51 0.07 -10.31 9.11
CA VAL A 51 -1.17 -10.95 9.55
C VAL A 51 -1.33 -12.32 8.89
N VAL A 52 -1.11 -12.42 7.57
CA VAL A 52 -1.21 -13.69 6.84
C VAL A 52 -0.19 -14.70 7.36
N LYS A 53 1.06 -14.28 7.54
CA LYS A 53 2.13 -15.14 8.10
C LYS A 53 1.83 -15.60 9.53
N ALA A 54 1.08 -14.83 10.31
CA ALA A 54 0.59 -15.20 11.63
C ALA A 54 -0.67 -16.10 11.60
N GLY A 55 -1.12 -16.52 10.41
CA GLY A 55 -2.27 -17.40 10.22
C GLY A 55 -3.61 -16.67 10.18
N ASN A 56 -3.65 -15.40 9.76
CA ASN A 56 -4.87 -14.58 9.64
C ASN A 56 -5.70 -14.48 10.94
N LYS A 57 -5.03 -14.52 12.10
CA LYS A 57 -5.71 -14.38 13.39
C LYS A 57 -6.17 -12.94 13.61
N TRP A 58 -7.39 -12.77 14.11
CA TRP A 58 -7.92 -11.44 14.45
C TRP A 58 -7.09 -10.68 15.51
N SER A 59 -6.39 -11.40 16.40
CA SER A 59 -5.43 -10.78 17.32
C SER A 59 -4.30 -10.08 16.57
N SER A 60 -3.73 -10.73 15.54
CA SER A 60 -2.67 -10.17 14.71
C SER A 60 -3.15 -8.97 13.88
N VAL A 61 -4.41 -8.98 13.41
CA VAL A 61 -5.03 -7.83 12.75
C VAL A 61 -5.02 -6.60 13.66
N LYS A 62 -5.40 -6.76 14.92
CA LYS A 62 -5.41 -5.67 15.91
C LYS A 62 -4.00 -5.20 16.24
N GLU A 63 -3.06 -6.13 16.46
CA GLU A 63 -1.65 -5.81 16.74
C GLU A 63 -1.00 -4.99 15.62
N ASN A 64 -1.37 -5.26 14.35
CA ASN A 64 -0.88 -4.51 13.21
C ASN A 64 -1.69 -3.22 12.91
N GLY A 65 -2.78 -2.97 13.66
CA GLY A 65 -3.63 -1.78 13.53
C GLY A 65 -4.49 -1.77 12.26
N LEU A 66 -4.85 -2.94 11.73
CA LEU A 66 -5.68 -3.07 10.51
C LEU A 66 -7.17 -3.28 10.82
N ASP A 67 -7.54 -3.41 12.09
CA ASP A 67 -8.91 -3.73 12.51
C ASP A 67 -9.91 -2.63 12.17
N ASN A 68 -9.53 -1.36 12.32
CA ASN A 68 -10.38 -0.22 11.98
C ASN A 68 -10.65 -0.14 10.47
N LEU A 69 -9.64 -0.43 9.65
CA LEU A 69 -9.78 -0.49 8.20
C LEU A 69 -10.76 -1.60 7.81
N ILE A 70 -10.58 -2.82 8.34
CA ILE A 70 -11.46 -3.94 8.03
C ILE A 70 -12.90 -3.65 8.46
N LYS A 71 -13.11 -3.17 9.69
CA LYS A 71 -14.45 -2.82 10.19
C LYS A 71 -15.13 -1.73 9.35
N LEU A 72 -14.37 -0.76 8.85
CA LEU A 72 -14.89 0.27 7.96
C LEU A 72 -15.34 -0.37 6.64
N LEU A 73 -14.47 -1.13 5.99
CA LEU A 73 -14.74 -1.76 4.69
C LEU A 73 -15.92 -2.73 4.77
N GLN A 74 -16.03 -3.52 5.84
CA GLN A 74 -17.14 -4.45 6.06
C GLN A 74 -18.50 -3.76 6.24
N LYS A 75 -18.51 -2.49 6.67
CA LYS A 75 -19.74 -1.68 6.80
C LYS A 75 -20.12 -0.97 5.50
N CYS A 76 -19.24 -0.96 4.51
CA CYS A 76 -19.49 -0.32 3.23
C CYS A 76 -20.29 -1.26 2.33
N ASN A 77 -21.14 -0.69 1.48
CA ASN A 77 -21.87 -1.47 0.48
C ASN A 77 -20.87 -2.09 -0.52
N PRO A 78 -21.14 -3.29 -1.08
CA PRO A 78 -20.33 -3.84 -2.15
C PRO A 78 -20.15 -2.82 -3.30
N TYR A 79 -18.97 -2.80 -3.93
CA TYR A 79 -18.63 -1.86 -5.02
C TYR A 79 -18.74 -0.37 -4.65
N SER A 80 -18.65 0.00 -3.37
CA SER A 80 -18.67 1.41 -2.94
C SER A 80 -17.29 1.96 -2.58
N VAL A 81 -16.38 1.08 -2.17
CA VAL A 81 -14.96 1.40 -1.94
C VAL A 81 -14.10 0.39 -2.66
N CYS A 82 -12.96 0.88 -3.13
CA CYS A 82 -12.00 0.13 -3.91
C CYS A 82 -10.61 0.24 -3.26
N LEU A 83 -9.87 -0.86 -3.21
CA LEU A 83 -8.49 -0.87 -2.69
C LEU A 83 -7.53 -0.84 -3.88
N SER A 84 -6.57 0.08 -3.85
CA SER A 84 -5.57 0.22 -4.91
C SER A 84 -4.16 0.01 -4.35
N PRO A 85 -3.61 -1.22 -4.41
CA PRO A 85 -2.24 -1.51 -4.02
C PRO A 85 -1.20 -1.10 -5.07
N GLY A 86 -1.62 -0.68 -6.27
CA GLY A 86 -0.73 -0.48 -7.41
C GLY A 86 0.41 0.52 -7.19
N PHE A 87 0.21 1.55 -6.37
CA PHE A 87 1.28 2.48 -6.00
C PHE A 87 2.34 1.82 -5.12
N ALA A 88 1.91 1.15 -4.05
CA ALA A 88 2.81 0.40 -3.17
C ALA A 88 3.61 -0.68 -3.92
N LEU A 89 2.96 -1.42 -4.82
CA LEU A 89 3.64 -2.47 -5.57
C LEU A 89 4.69 -1.94 -6.55
N LYS A 90 4.55 -0.70 -7.03
CA LYS A 90 5.55 -0.05 -7.91
C LYS A 90 6.82 0.36 -7.16
N GLU A 91 6.76 0.52 -5.84
CA GLU A 91 7.93 0.82 -4.99
C GLU A 91 8.76 -0.44 -4.70
N MET A 92 8.22 -1.63 -4.99
CA MET A 92 8.86 -2.90 -4.69
C MET A 92 9.56 -3.49 -5.93
N PRO A 93 10.68 -4.21 -5.73
CA PRO A 93 11.20 -5.10 -6.76
C PRO A 93 10.10 -6.05 -7.26
N PRO A 94 10.04 -6.38 -8.56
CA PRO A 94 8.91 -7.11 -9.13
C PRO A 94 8.56 -8.45 -8.44
N GLN A 95 9.55 -9.19 -7.94
CA GLN A 95 9.30 -10.44 -7.20
C GLN A 95 8.69 -10.19 -5.84
N LYS A 96 9.18 -9.16 -5.14
CA LYS A 96 8.59 -8.74 -3.86
C LYS A 96 7.19 -8.21 -4.06
N ALA A 97 6.94 -7.48 -5.15
CA ALA A 97 5.61 -7.04 -5.53
C ALA A 97 4.67 -8.23 -5.75
N LYS A 98 5.12 -9.28 -6.46
CA LYS A 98 4.33 -10.51 -6.66
C LYS A 98 3.98 -11.19 -5.33
N ILE A 99 4.98 -11.43 -4.48
CA ILE A 99 4.78 -12.06 -3.16
C ILE A 99 3.84 -11.21 -2.29
N SER A 100 4.05 -9.90 -2.28
CA SER A 100 3.18 -8.96 -1.55
C SER A 100 1.75 -8.97 -2.09
N MET A 101 1.56 -9.15 -3.39
CA MET A 101 0.25 -9.30 -4.01
C MET A 101 -0.43 -10.59 -3.54
N ASP A 102 0.28 -11.72 -3.52
CA ASP A 102 -0.28 -13.00 -3.05
C ASP A 102 -0.73 -12.91 -1.59
N PHE A 103 0.03 -12.23 -0.74
CA PHE A 103 -0.36 -11.96 0.65
C PHE A 103 -1.55 -11.01 0.75
N TYR A 104 -1.59 -9.96 -0.08
CA TYR A 104 -2.73 -9.04 -0.14
C TYR A 104 -4.02 -9.78 -0.51
N GLU A 105 -3.98 -10.61 -1.56
CA GLU A 105 -5.13 -11.42 -2.00
C GLU A 105 -5.59 -12.41 -0.91
N ASN A 106 -4.64 -13.08 -0.25
CA ASN A 106 -4.95 -13.98 0.86
C ASN A 106 -5.65 -13.23 2.00
N PHE A 107 -5.10 -12.09 2.42
CA PHE A 107 -5.68 -11.25 3.46
C PHE A 107 -7.10 -10.80 3.11
N CYS A 108 -7.31 -10.32 1.88
CA CYS A 108 -8.62 -9.89 1.39
C CYS A 108 -9.63 -11.04 1.38
N SER A 109 -9.24 -12.23 0.93
CA SER A 109 -10.14 -13.38 0.88
C SER A 109 -10.66 -13.81 2.26
N VAL A 110 -9.84 -13.65 3.31
CA VAL A 110 -10.20 -14.04 4.69
C VAL A 110 -10.92 -12.94 5.44
N HIS A 111 -10.44 -11.69 5.36
CA HIS A 111 -10.96 -10.59 6.18
C HIS A 111 -11.97 -9.70 5.47
N LEU A 112 -12.01 -9.75 4.13
CA LEU A 112 -12.84 -8.93 3.28
C LEU A 112 -13.55 -9.79 2.20
N PRO A 113 -14.23 -10.90 2.56
CA PRO A 113 -14.74 -11.88 1.59
C PRO A 113 -15.82 -11.33 0.64
N ASN A 114 -16.51 -10.26 1.04
CA ASN A 114 -17.53 -9.60 0.23
C ASN A 114 -17.00 -8.38 -0.53
N PHE A 115 -15.68 -8.13 -0.46
CA PHE A 115 -15.05 -7.03 -1.14
C PHE A 115 -14.75 -7.43 -2.59
N VAL A 116 -15.11 -6.56 -3.52
CA VAL A 116 -14.93 -6.81 -4.95
C VAL A 116 -14.14 -5.64 -5.51
N ASP A 117 -13.11 -5.95 -6.30
CA ASP A 117 -12.31 -4.96 -6.99
C ASP A 117 -13.14 -4.14 -7.99
N THR A 118 -12.61 -2.99 -8.41
CA THR A 118 -13.27 -2.18 -9.43
C THR A 118 -13.36 -2.94 -10.75
N PRO A 119 -14.43 -2.75 -11.54
CA PRO A 119 -14.53 -3.28 -12.89
C PRO A 119 -13.41 -2.79 -13.84
N ASN A 120 -12.78 -1.65 -13.52
CA ASN A 120 -11.66 -1.06 -14.28
C ASN A 120 -10.28 -1.52 -13.76
N SER A 121 -10.21 -2.42 -12.77
CA SER A 121 -8.95 -2.96 -12.27
C SER A 121 -8.25 -3.79 -13.34
N THR A 122 -6.94 -3.58 -13.49
CA THR A 122 -6.10 -4.38 -14.39
C THR A 122 -5.21 -5.30 -13.58
N ARG A 123 -5.33 -6.61 -13.84
CA ARG A 123 -4.44 -7.61 -13.25
C ARG A 123 -3.21 -7.78 -14.13
N LYS A 124 -2.24 -6.87 -13.99
CA LYS A 124 -0.95 -7.04 -14.68
C LYS A 124 -0.13 -8.10 -13.93
N ALA A 125 0.20 -9.19 -14.61
CA ALA A 125 1.07 -10.20 -14.03
C ALA A 125 2.50 -9.64 -13.89
N TYR A 126 3.11 -9.88 -12.73
CA TYR A 126 4.55 -9.69 -12.53
C TYR A 126 5.26 -10.93 -13.09
N THR A 127 5.65 -10.88 -14.36
CA THR A 127 6.40 -11.94 -15.06
C THR A 127 7.89 -11.61 -15.12
N ASP A 128 8.73 -12.64 -15.07
CA ASP A 128 10.13 -12.61 -15.55
C ASP A 128 11.11 -11.65 -14.87
N PHE A 129 11.38 -11.83 -13.57
CA PHE A 129 12.52 -11.17 -12.95
C PHE A 129 13.33 -12.15 -12.08
N SER A 130 14.65 -12.23 -12.34
CA SER A 130 15.64 -12.98 -11.56
C SER A 130 15.67 -12.53 -10.09
N SER A 131 15.80 -13.45 -9.13
CA SER A 131 15.95 -13.14 -7.68
C SER A 131 17.02 -12.09 -7.37
N ASP A 132 17.93 -11.85 -8.31
CA ASP A 132 19.03 -10.90 -8.23
C ASP A 132 18.69 -9.51 -8.79
N TYR A 133 17.41 -9.15 -8.89
CA TYR A 133 16.98 -7.83 -9.37
C TYR A 133 17.65 -6.73 -8.54
N GLY A 134 18.53 -5.97 -9.19
CA GLY A 134 19.40 -5.01 -8.55
C GLY A 134 19.63 -3.77 -9.40
N PHE A 135 20.64 -2.99 -9.02
CA PHE A 135 20.96 -1.73 -9.69
C PHE A 135 21.20 -1.91 -11.20
N VAL A 136 21.77 -3.05 -11.62
CA VAL A 136 22.07 -3.35 -13.02
C VAL A 136 20.82 -3.51 -13.90
N ASP A 137 19.69 -3.88 -13.31
CA ASP A 137 18.42 -4.12 -14.01
C ASP A 137 17.56 -2.86 -14.14
N LEU A 138 17.98 -1.76 -13.52
CA LEU A 138 17.30 -0.46 -13.62
C LEU A 138 17.51 0.17 -15.01
N THR A 139 16.53 0.97 -15.46
CA THR A 139 16.71 1.81 -16.64
C THR A 139 17.81 2.85 -16.39
N THR A 140 18.38 3.40 -17.46
CA THR A 140 19.44 4.42 -17.36
C THR A 140 18.99 5.62 -16.53
N GLU A 141 17.74 6.05 -16.69
CA GLU A 141 17.15 7.16 -15.95
C GLU A 141 17.05 6.85 -14.46
N ALA A 142 16.57 5.65 -14.11
CA ALA A 142 16.49 5.21 -12.72
C ALA A 142 17.88 5.07 -12.09
N LYS A 143 18.87 4.56 -12.82
CA LYS A 143 20.27 4.50 -12.38
C LYS A 143 20.82 5.88 -12.06
N LEU A 144 20.64 6.85 -12.95
CA LEU A 144 21.09 8.24 -12.76
C LEU A 144 20.44 8.88 -11.54
N ALA A 145 19.14 8.65 -11.33
CA ALA A 145 18.41 9.16 -10.17
C ALA A 145 18.96 8.64 -8.83
N PHE A 146 19.52 7.42 -8.79
CA PHE A 146 20.17 6.88 -7.59
C PHE A 146 21.63 7.35 -7.44
N VAL A 147 22.39 7.39 -8.54
CA VAL A 147 23.82 7.69 -8.52
C VAL A 147 24.10 9.16 -8.19
N LEU A 148 23.34 10.10 -8.74
CA LEU A 148 23.59 11.54 -8.53
C LEU A 148 23.49 11.96 -7.05
N PRO A 149 22.44 11.60 -6.29
CA PRO A 149 22.40 11.86 -4.85
C PRO A 149 23.54 11.20 -4.10
N TYR A 150 23.87 9.94 -4.42
CA TYR A 150 24.94 9.20 -3.76
C TYR A 150 26.31 9.87 -3.98
N LEU A 151 26.62 10.29 -5.22
CA LEU A 151 27.85 11.02 -5.54
C LEU A 151 27.91 12.38 -4.84
N ASN A 152 26.80 13.11 -4.79
CA ASN A 152 26.72 14.38 -4.04
C ASN A 152 26.98 14.16 -2.55
N PHE A 153 26.42 13.10 -1.95
CA PHE A 153 26.70 12.71 -0.57
C PHE A 153 28.18 12.37 -0.37
N LEU A 154 28.78 11.61 -1.28
CA LEU A 154 30.21 11.27 -1.22
C LEU A 154 31.09 12.51 -1.29
N TYR A 155 30.78 13.44 -2.18
CA TYR A 155 31.48 14.71 -2.33
C TYR A 155 31.35 15.61 -1.10
N LEU A 156 30.20 15.61 -0.42
CA LEU A 156 30.00 16.40 0.80
C LEU A 156 30.68 15.80 2.05
N ASN A 157 31.06 14.51 2.00
CA ASN A 157 31.72 13.81 3.10
C ASN A 157 33.22 13.55 2.85
N TYR A 158 33.77 14.14 1.78
CA TYR A 158 35.21 14.21 1.47
C TYR A 158 35.65 15.67 1.51
#